data_AF-A0AAU4Y288-F1
#
_entry.id   AF-A0AAU4Y288-F1
#
_cell.length_a   1.000
_cell.length_b   1.000
_cell.length_c   1.000
_cell.angle_alpha   90.00
_cell.angle_beta   90.00
_cell.angle_gamma   90.00
#
_symmetry.space_group_name_H-M   'P 1'
#
loop_
_entity.id
_entity.type
_entity.pdbx_description
1 polymer ?
#
loop_
_entity_poly.entity_id
_entity_poly.type
_entity_poly.pdbx_seq_one_letter_code
_entity_poly.pdbx_strand_id
1 'polypeptide(L)'
;MAHTFEELVEKQRAADEAHARVEALRDAYGAPTATPWSDIQTDTYETAWRAWRDLARDVQATVTEYAKDENRPRNDVEAEVKTAAKTSATETQEPPEGSRDGG
;
A
#
# COMPACT_ATOMS: atom_id res chain seq x y z
N MET A 1 -18.27 -2.00 -14.35
CA MET A 1 -17.82 -0.65 -14.77
C MET A 1 -16.37 -0.80 -15.20
N ALA A 2 -15.84 0.09 -16.04
CA ALA A 2 -14.39 0.16 -16.21
C ALA A 2 -13.77 0.59 -14.87
N HIS A 3 -12.64 0.00 -14.49
CA HIS A 3 -11.89 0.45 -13.33
C HIS A 3 -11.29 1.84 -13.58
N THR A 4 -11.11 2.65 -12.54
CA THR A 4 -10.44 3.96 -12.67
C THR A 4 -9.04 3.91 -12.07
N PHE A 5 -8.11 4.70 -12.59
CA PHE A 5 -6.76 4.79 -12.02
C PHE A 5 -6.79 5.16 -10.53
N GLU A 6 -7.72 6.03 -10.11
CA GLU A 6 -7.95 6.39 -8.70
C GLU A 6 -8.38 5.17 -7.86
N GLU A 7 -9.28 4.31 -8.35
CA GLU A 7 -9.67 3.06 -7.69
C GLU A 7 -8.45 2.14 -7.49
N LEU A 8 -7.57 2.02 -8.49
CA LEU A 8 -6.33 1.25 -8.40
C LEU A 8 -5.40 1.81 -7.31
N VAL A 9 -5.27 3.13 -7.22
CA VAL A 9 -4.44 3.82 -6.21
C VAL A 9 -4.98 3.61 -4.79
N GLU A 10 -6.28 3.74 -4.58
CA GLU A 10 -6.90 3.52 -3.27
C GLU A 10 -6.81 2.04 -2.83
N LYS A 11 -7.02 1.08 -3.75
CA LYS A 11 -6.79 -0.34 -3.49
C LYS A 11 -5.32 -0.64 -3.12
N GLN A 12 -4.37 -0.02 -3.84
CA GLN A 12 -2.94 -0.16 -3.55
C GLN A 12 -2.60 0.43 -2.17
N ARG A 13 -3.14 1.59 -1.80
CA ARG A 13 -2.92 2.19 -0.47
C ARG A 13 -3.46 1.28 0.63
N ALA A 14 -4.67 0.72 0.48
CA ALA A 14 -5.22 -0.24 1.44
C ALA A 14 -4.36 -1.49 1.58
N ALA A 15 -3.80 -2.01 0.47
CA ALA A 15 -2.85 -3.13 0.51
C ALA A 15 -1.53 -2.75 1.20
N ASP A 16 -0.99 -1.56 0.95
CA ASP A 16 0.25 -1.08 1.58
C ASP A 16 0.07 -0.83 3.10
N GLU A 17 -1.07 -0.28 3.54
CA GLU A 17 -1.43 -0.13 4.96
C GLU A 17 -1.58 -1.49 5.65
N ALA A 18 -2.23 -2.46 5.01
CA ALA A 18 -2.33 -3.82 5.52
C ALA A 18 -0.95 -4.50 5.61
N HIS A 19 -0.05 -4.27 4.64
CA HIS A 19 1.32 -4.76 4.69
C HIS A 19 2.11 -4.16 5.85
N ALA A 20 2.03 -2.83 6.04
CA ALA A 20 2.69 -2.14 7.14
C ALA A 20 2.22 -2.67 8.52
N ARG A 21 0.95 -3.08 8.64
CA ARG A 21 0.45 -3.77 9.84
C ARG A 21 1.09 -5.15 10.06
N VAL A 22 1.29 -5.94 8.99
CA VAL A 22 1.98 -7.25 9.07
C VAL A 22 3.44 -7.07 9.49
N GLU A 23 4.13 -6.07 8.93
CA GLU A 23 5.50 -5.71 9.31
C GLU A 23 5.57 -5.25 10.77
N ALA A 24 4.69 -4.34 11.20
CA ALA A 24 4.64 -3.86 12.59
C ALA A 24 4.35 -4.99 13.61
N LEU A 25 3.51 -5.97 13.26
CA LEU A 25 3.28 -7.15 14.11
C LEU A 25 4.53 -8.03 14.21
N ARG A 26 5.22 -8.25 13.09
CA ARG A 26 6.48 -9.02 13.05
C ARG A 26 7.57 -8.36 13.89
N ASP A 27 7.70 -7.03 13.81
CA ASP A 27 8.67 -6.27 14.59
C ASP A 27 8.31 -6.26 16.08
N ALA A 28 7.03 -6.11 16.43
CA ALA A 28 6.55 -6.13 17.82
C ALA A 28 6.68 -7.52 18.49
N TYR A 29 6.54 -8.61 17.74
CA TYR A 29 6.69 -9.98 18.27
C TYR A 29 8.14 -10.48 18.22
N GLY A 30 9.02 -9.78 17.50
CA GLY A 30 10.43 -10.13 17.34
C GLY A 30 10.66 -11.35 16.44
N ALA A 31 11.93 -11.65 16.20
CA ALA A 31 12.31 -12.78 15.34
C ALA A 31 11.84 -14.13 15.93
N PRO A 32 11.05 -14.95 15.20
CA PRO A 32 10.58 -16.26 15.69
C PRO A 32 11.72 -17.22 16.05
N THR A 33 12.91 -17.00 15.46
CA THR A 33 14.14 -17.75 15.74
C THR A 33 14.80 -17.39 17.08
N ALA A 34 14.43 -16.25 17.68
CA ALA A 34 14.93 -15.79 18.98
C ALA A 34 13.91 -16.05 20.11
N THR A 35 12.61 -16.02 19.83
CA THR A 35 11.56 -16.37 20.78
C THR A 35 10.34 -16.91 20.02
N PRO A 36 9.85 -18.13 20.33
CA PRO A 36 8.60 -18.63 19.78
C PRO A 36 7.44 -17.71 20.14
N TRP A 37 6.63 -17.35 19.16
CA TRP A 37 5.42 -16.58 19.39
C TRP A 37 4.36 -17.43 20.10
N SER A 38 3.51 -16.81 20.90
CA SER A 38 2.32 -17.47 21.45
C SER A 38 1.27 -17.73 20.37
N ASP A 39 0.32 -18.63 20.64
CA ASP A 39 -0.78 -18.94 19.73
C ASP A 39 -1.58 -17.68 19.34
N ILE A 40 -1.84 -16.79 20.30
CA ILE A 40 -2.57 -15.52 20.06
C ILE A 40 -1.79 -14.58 19.13
N GLN A 41 -0.47 -14.47 19.32
CA GLN A 41 0.39 -13.67 18.44
C GLN A 41 0.44 -14.27 17.03
N THR A 42 0.52 -15.59 16.93
CA THR A 42 0.53 -16.32 15.65
C THR A 42 -0.78 -16.12 14.89
N ASP A 43 -1.93 -16.31 15.54
CA ASP A 43 -3.26 -16.09 14.96
C ASP A 43 -3.50 -14.63 14.55
N THR A 44 -3.03 -13.67 15.37
CA THR A 44 -3.11 -12.23 15.06
C THR A 44 -2.28 -11.89 13.82
N TYR A 45 -1.06 -12.42 13.72
CA TYR A 45 -0.19 -12.23 12.55
C TYR A 45 -0.77 -12.89 11.30
N GLU A 46 -1.23 -14.15 11.39
CA GLU A 46 -1.86 -14.85 10.27
C GLU A 46 -3.11 -14.13 9.77
N THR A 47 -3.94 -13.60 10.67
CA THR A 47 -5.14 -12.83 10.32
C THR A 47 -4.77 -11.56 9.54
N ALA A 48 -3.77 -10.80 10.01
CA ALA A 48 -3.28 -9.63 9.29
C ALA A 48 -2.67 -10.00 7.93
N TRP A 49 -1.90 -11.08 7.86
CA TRP A 49 -1.26 -11.56 6.63
C TRP A 49 -2.28 -12.02 5.59
N ARG A 50 -3.35 -12.71 6.00
CA ARG A 50 -4.46 -13.11 5.12
C ARG A 50 -5.19 -11.88 4.57
N ALA A 51 -5.52 -10.91 5.43
CA ALA A 51 -6.18 -9.66 5.01
C ALA A 51 -5.33 -8.87 4.00
N TRP A 52 -4.03 -8.71 4.26
CA TRP A 52 -3.09 -8.10 3.31
C TRP A 52 -3.06 -8.86 1.97
N ARG A 53 -2.93 -10.19 2.02
CA ARG A 53 -2.85 -11.02 0.81
C ARG A 53 -4.10 -10.90 -0.05
N ASP A 54 -5.28 -10.79 0.55
CA ASP A 54 -6.54 -10.66 -0.17
C ASP A 54 -6.68 -9.28 -0.84
N LEU A 55 -6.24 -8.20 -0.18
CA LEU A 55 -6.13 -6.88 -0.81
C LEU A 55 -5.11 -6.88 -1.95
N ALA A 56 -3.94 -7.50 -1.77
CA ALA A 56 -2.93 -7.61 -2.82
C ALA A 56 -3.41 -8.42 -4.05
N ARG A 57 -4.25 -9.45 -3.84
CA ARG A 57 -4.95 -10.20 -4.91
C ARG A 57 -5.89 -9.29 -5.70
N ASP A 58 -6.71 -8.51 -4.99
CA ASP A 58 -7.69 -7.59 -5.57
C ASP A 58 -7.02 -6.48 -6.40
N VAL A 59 -5.95 -5.86 -5.87
CA VAL A 59 -5.09 -4.93 -6.64
C VAL A 59 -4.59 -5.57 -7.93
N GLN A 60 -4.00 -6.77 -7.89
CA GLN A 60 -3.48 -7.43 -9.09
C GLN A 60 -4.57 -7.75 -10.13
N ALA A 61 -5.78 -8.11 -9.69
CA ALA A 61 -6.91 -8.35 -10.57
C ALA A 61 -7.38 -7.05 -11.25
N THR A 62 -7.65 -6.00 -10.45
CA THR A 62 -8.10 -4.69 -10.92
C THR A 62 -7.07 -4.02 -11.84
N VAL A 63 -5.78 -4.10 -11.54
CA VAL A 63 -4.69 -3.61 -12.42
C VAL A 63 -4.63 -4.40 -13.74
N THR A 64 -4.88 -5.72 -13.72
CA THR A 64 -4.86 -6.54 -14.94
C THR A 64 -6.00 -6.17 -15.89
N GLU A 65 -7.22 -6.00 -15.37
CA GLU A 65 -8.37 -5.59 -16.20
C GLU A 65 -8.23 -4.13 -16.68
N TYR A 66 -7.79 -3.20 -15.82
CA TYR A 66 -7.54 -1.81 -16.22
C TYR A 66 -6.49 -1.69 -17.33
N ALA A 67 -5.34 -2.37 -17.19
CA ALA A 67 -4.29 -2.35 -18.20
C ALA A 67 -4.77 -2.91 -19.54
N LYS A 68 -5.64 -3.91 -19.52
CA LYS A 68 -6.28 -4.48 -20.72
C LYS A 68 -7.30 -3.53 -21.34
N ASP A 69 -8.15 -2.89 -20.55
CA ASP A 69 -9.17 -1.94 -21.02
C ASP A 69 -8.52 -0.68 -21.65
N GLU A 70 -7.43 -0.19 -21.07
CA GLU A 70 -6.63 0.95 -21.59
C GLU A 70 -5.63 0.54 -22.70
N ASN A 71 -5.50 -0.75 -23.00
CA ASN A 71 -4.49 -1.30 -23.92
C ASN A 71 -3.04 -0.87 -23.57
N ARG A 72 -2.69 -0.92 -22.28
CA ARG A 72 -1.38 -0.55 -21.70
C ARG A 72 -0.64 -1.79 -21.17
N PRO A 73 0.71 -1.77 -21.10
CA PRO A 73 1.46 -2.82 -20.42
C PRO A 73 1.13 -2.84 -18.92
N ARG A 74 0.77 -4.02 -18.39
CA ARG A 74 0.40 -4.20 -16.97
C ARG A 74 1.48 -3.66 -16.01
N ASN A 75 2.75 -3.92 -16.30
CA ASN A 75 3.87 -3.51 -15.45
C ASN A 75 3.99 -1.98 -15.33
N ASP A 76 3.64 -1.24 -16.38
CA ASP A 76 3.70 0.23 -16.38
C ASP A 76 2.59 0.80 -15.48
N VAL A 77 1.39 0.23 -15.57
CA VAL A 77 0.26 0.55 -14.69
C VAL A 77 0.60 0.20 -13.23
N GLU A 78 1.17 -0.98 -12.96
CA GLU A 78 1.61 -1.36 -11.60
C GLU A 78 2.63 -0.36 -11.03
N ALA A 79 3.57 0.11 -11.84
CA ALA A 79 4.59 1.08 -11.42
C ALA A 79 4.00 2.48 -11.14
N GLU A 80 3.08 2.95 -11.98
CA GLU A 80 2.37 4.22 -11.80
C GLU A 80 1.50 4.21 -10.55
N VAL A 81 0.66 3.17 -10.37
CA VAL A 81 -0.21 3.00 -9.20
C VAL A 81 0.60 2.96 -7.90
N LYS A 82 1.70 2.18 -7.89
CA LYS A 82 2.62 2.09 -6.74
C LYS A 82 3.36 3.40 -6.46
N THR A 83 3.52 4.27 -7.45
CA THR A 83 4.10 5.61 -7.26
C THR A 83 3.06 6.56 -6.70
N ALA A 84 1.88 6.62 -7.32
CA ALA A 84 0.78 7.50 -6.92
C ALA A 84 0.26 7.21 -5.49
N ALA A 85 0.17 5.93 -5.09
CA ALA A 85 -0.20 5.54 -3.73
C ALA A 85 0.75 6.11 -2.66
N LYS A 86 2.02 6.38 -3.02
CA LYS A 86 3.05 6.94 -2.12
C LYS A 86 3.12 8.46 -2.15
N THR A 87 2.95 9.08 -3.31
CA THR A 87 3.07 10.54 -3.46
C THR A 87 1.94 11.29 -2.76
N SER A 88 0.73 10.73 -2.69
CA SER A 88 -0.41 11.32 -1.97
C SER A 88 -0.20 11.50 -0.45
N ALA A 89 0.83 10.87 0.15
CA ALA A 89 1.25 11.14 1.53
C ALA A 89 2.24 12.31 1.67
N THR A 90 2.77 12.82 0.56
CA THR A 90 3.81 13.88 0.52
C THR A 90 3.26 15.23 0.03
N GLU A 91 2.18 15.22 -0.76
CA GLU A 91 1.55 16.41 -1.37
C GLU A 91 0.66 17.20 -0.38
N THR A 92 1.13 17.39 0.86
CA THR A 92 0.54 18.28 1.88
C THR A 92 1.64 19.01 2.68
N GLN A 93 2.87 19.06 2.15
CA GLN A 93 3.96 19.89 2.68
C GLN A 93 4.58 20.79 1.59
N GLU A 94 3.77 21.72 1.07
CA GLU A 94 4.29 23.00 0.58
C GLU A 94 4.39 23.99 1.74
N PRO A 95 5.62 24.39 2.11
CA PRO A 95 5.94 25.77 2.41
C PRO A 95 6.97 26.25 1.38
N PRO A 96 6.74 27.37 0.66
CA PRO A 96 7.32 28.62 1.17
C PRO A 96 6.71 29.93 0.60
N GLU A 97 5.77 30.59 1.29
CA GLU A 97 5.50 32.02 1.04
C GLU A 97 5.36 32.81 2.34
N GLY A 98 6.39 33.62 2.66
CA GLY A 98 6.36 34.47 3.85
C GLY A 98 7.72 34.94 4.36
N SER A 99 8.51 35.65 3.54
CA SER A 99 9.40 36.78 3.94
C SER A 99 10.37 37.15 2.82
N ARG A 100 9.89 37.95 1.86
CA ARG A 100 10.73 38.92 1.15
C ARG A 100 10.10 40.30 1.33
N ASP A 101 10.31 40.93 2.49
CA ASP A 101 10.22 42.39 2.60
C ASP A 101 10.85 42.95 3.88
N GLY A 102 11.37 44.18 3.80
CA GLY A 102 11.72 45.07 4.93
C GLY A 102 13.04 44.83 5.67
N GLY A 103 14.06 45.67 5.44
CA GLY A 103 15.28 45.76 6.25
C GLY A 103 16.41 46.56 5.61
#